data_AF-A0A6M8MBA8-F1
#
_entry.id   AF-A0A6M8MBA8-F1
#
_cell.length_a   1.000
_cell.length_b   1.000
_cell.length_c   1.000
_cell.angle_alpha   90.00
_cell.angle_beta   90.00
_cell.angle_gamma   90.00
#
_symmetry.space_group_name_H-M   'P 1'
#
loop_
_entity.id
_entity.type
_entity.pdbx_description
1 polymer ?
#
loop_
_entity_poly.entity_id
_entity_poly.type
_entity_poly.pdbx_seq_one_letter_code
_entity_poly.pdbx_strand_id
1 'polypeptide(L)'
;MAEAYPWQHGLWQQLAGRKQHAHAYLLHGPAGIGKRALAERLMYLLLCQRPAGLEACGQCRSCSLLAAGSHPDHYVLEPEEADKAIKVDQVRDLVSFVVQTAQMGGRKVVLIEPVEAMNINAANALLKSLEEPSGNTVLLLVSHQPSRLLPTVKSRCVQQACPLPSDAMSIAWLADALPDCTDQERADLLTLAAGSPLVAVKLQAQGVHEQRALVVDGVKKLLKGQQSPTQLAEGWKDIPLLLLFDWFCDWSSLILRYQLTQDEEGLGLADMRKVVQYLAQKSSQRNVLAIQDWVLLQRQKVMSKANLNRVLLLEALLVQWAGLTGQG
;
A
#
# COMPACT_ATOMS: atom_id res chain seq x y z
N MET A 1 7.23 -13.08 -16.75
CA MET A 1 7.72 -11.69 -16.77
C MET A 1 6.68 -10.84 -16.06
N ALA A 2 7.07 -9.89 -15.22
CA ALA A 2 6.11 -8.99 -14.59
C ALA A 2 5.41 -8.18 -15.69
N GLU A 3 4.10 -8.40 -15.88
CA GLU A 3 3.33 -7.69 -16.88
C GLU A 3 3.23 -6.20 -16.56
N ALA A 4 3.25 -5.39 -17.61
CA ALA A 4 3.05 -3.97 -17.52
C ALA A 4 1.60 -3.68 -17.14
N TYR A 5 1.35 -2.99 -16.04
CA TYR A 5 0.01 -2.48 -15.80
C TYR A 5 -0.32 -1.35 -16.79
N PRO A 6 -1.55 -1.28 -17.32
CA PRO A 6 -1.89 -0.30 -18.36
C PRO A 6 -1.58 1.15 -17.96
N TRP A 7 -1.85 1.51 -16.71
CA TRP A 7 -1.58 2.86 -16.18
C TRP A 7 -0.10 3.20 -16.07
N GLN A 8 0.80 2.22 -16.11
CA GLN A 8 2.25 2.43 -16.03
C GLN A 8 2.91 2.63 -17.40
N HIS A 9 2.18 2.47 -18.51
CA HIS A 9 2.77 2.44 -19.85
C HIS A 9 3.59 3.70 -20.18
N GLY A 10 3.05 4.88 -19.89
CA GLY A 10 3.75 6.15 -20.14
C GLY A 10 5.04 6.28 -19.33
N LEU A 11 4.99 5.94 -18.03
CA LEU A 11 6.18 5.97 -17.16
C LEU A 11 7.21 4.91 -17.61
N TRP A 12 6.76 3.74 -18.05
CA TRP A 12 7.63 2.70 -18.58
C TRP A 12 8.42 3.19 -19.79
N GLN A 13 7.74 3.78 -20.79
CA GLN A 13 8.41 4.31 -21.97
C GLN A 13 9.49 5.34 -21.59
N GLN A 14 9.20 6.20 -20.62
CA GLN A 14 10.15 7.19 -20.12
C GLN A 14 11.35 6.59 -19.39
N LEU A 15 11.15 5.55 -18.57
CA LEU A 15 12.22 4.91 -17.79
C LEU A 15 13.07 3.97 -18.64
N ALA A 16 12.44 3.08 -19.40
CA ALA A 16 13.11 2.11 -20.26
C ALA A 16 13.83 2.77 -21.44
N GLY A 17 13.32 3.90 -21.95
CA GLY A 17 13.90 4.63 -23.07
C GLY A 17 15.12 5.49 -22.71
N ARG A 18 15.56 5.54 -21.44
CA ARG A 18 16.70 6.38 -21.05
C ARG A 18 18.02 5.79 -21.57
N LYS A 19 18.80 6.61 -22.27
CA LYS A 19 20.16 6.24 -22.69
C LYS A 19 21.11 6.05 -21.51
N GLN A 20 20.96 6.89 -20.49
CA GLN A 20 21.73 6.83 -19.25
C GLN A 20 20.77 6.74 -18.06
N HIS A 21 20.93 5.69 -17.27
CA HIS A 21 20.15 5.51 -16.05
C HIS A 21 20.83 6.20 -14.87
N ALA A 22 20.02 6.77 -13.99
CA ALA A 22 20.50 7.22 -12.69
C ALA A 22 20.94 6.00 -11.87
N HIS A 23 21.85 6.24 -10.93
CA HIS A 23 22.33 5.21 -10.04
C HIS A 23 21.31 4.85 -8.95
N ALA A 24 20.34 5.73 -8.65
CA ALA A 24 19.26 5.46 -7.72
C ALA A 24 17.92 6.07 -8.19
N TYR A 25 16.87 5.26 -8.21
CA TYR A 25 15.49 5.66 -8.49
C TYR A 25 14.61 5.42 -7.27
N LEU A 26 13.78 6.40 -6.92
CA LEU A 26 12.72 6.25 -5.92
C LEU A 26 11.37 6.22 -6.62
N LEU A 27 10.82 5.02 -6.82
CA LEU A 27 9.48 4.78 -7.33
C LEU A 27 8.48 4.94 -6.18
N HIS A 28 7.68 6.01 -6.20
CA HIS A 28 6.77 6.32 -5.09
C HIS A 28 5.31 6.52 -5.54
N GLY A 29 4.39 6.28 -4.61
CA GLY A 29 2.94 6.38 -4.80
C GLY A 29 2.21 5.42 -3.86
N PRO A 30 0.87 5.44 -3.77
CA PRO A 30 0.11 4.57 -2.89
C PRO A 30 0.37 3.08 -3.17
N ALA A 31 0.16 2.24 -2.15
CA ALA A 31 0.24 0.78 -2.31
C ALA A 31 -0.81 0.30 -3.34
N GLY A 32 -0.52 -0.78 -4.07
CA GLY A 32 -1.51 -1.39 -4.97
C GLY A 32 -1.55 -0.86 -6.41
N ILE A 33 -0.66 0.05 -6.79
CA ILE A 33 -0.54 0.54 -8.18
C ILE A 33 0.55 -0.19 -9.00
N GLY A 34 1.12 -1.28 -8.47
CA GLY A 34 2.04 -2.15 -9.21
C GLY A 34 3.50 -1.70 -9.28
N LYS A 35 3.97 -0.86 -8.35
CA LYS A 35 5.33 -0.30 -8.39
C LYS A 35 6.44 -1.36 -8.38
N ARG A 36 6.27 -2.45 -7.62
CA ARG A 36 7.18 -3.60 -7.63
C ARG A 36 7.37 -4.15 -9.04
N ALA A 37 6.27 -4.44 -9.73
CA ALA A 37 6.29 -5.00 -11.07
C ALA A 37 7.03 -4.08 -12.05
N LEU A 38 6.83 -2.77 -11.94
CA LEU A 38 7.57 -1.78 -12.73
C LEU A 38 9.07 -1.83 -12.44
N ALA A 39 9.45 -1.89 -11.16
CA ALA A 39 10.84 -1.96 -10.71
C ALA A 39 11.53 -3.25 -11.18
N GLU A 40 10.87 -4.39 -10.99
CA GLU A 40 11.33 -5.69 -11.46
C GLU A 40 11.48 -5.67 -12.98
N ARG A 41 10.48 -5.22 -13.73
CA ARG A 41 10.58 -5.14 -15.19
C ARG A 41 11.77 -4.28 -15.64
N LEU A 42 12.03 -3.16 -14.96
CA LEU A 42 13.23 -2.34 -15.23
C LEU A 42 14.51 -3.11 -14.89
N MET A 43 14.55 -3.84 -13.77
CA MET A 43 15.67 -4.74 -13.43
C MET A 43 15.92 -5.79 -14.53
N TYR A 44 14.87 -6.44 -15.04
CA TYR A 44 14.97 -7.40 -16.15
C TYR A 44 15.57 -6.74 -17.39
N LEU A 45 15.14 -5.53 -17.76
CA LEU A 45 15.68 -4.78 -18.89
C LEU A 45 17.16 -4.42 -18.68
N LEU A 46 17.51 -3.90 -17.50
CA LEU A 46 18.86 -3.40 -17.17
C LEU A 46 19.91 -4.51 -17.12
N LEU A 47 19.52 -5.73 -16.70
CA LEU A 47 20.41 -6.89 -16.63
C LEU A 47 20.48 -7.66 -17.96
N CYS A 48 19.46 -7.51 -18.82
CA CYS A 48 19.40 -8.21 -20.10
C CYS A 48 20.60 -7.89 -21.01
N GLN A 49 21.26 -8.93 -21.51
CA GLN A 49 22.43 -8.80 -22.40
C GLN A 49 22.05 -8.41 -23.84
N ARG A 50 20.82 -8.72 -24.25
CA ARG A 50 20.33 -8.50 -25.63
C ARG A 50 18.91 -7.93 -25.58
N PRO A 51 18.69 -6.70 -25.08
CA PRO A 51 17.35 -6.13 -25.01
C PRO A 51 16.72 -6.00 -26.41
N ALA A 52 15.40 -6.20 -26.48
CA ALA A 52 14.61 -6.06 -27.71
C ALA A 52 13.76 -4.79 -27.59
N GLY A 53 14.25 -3.68 -28.15
CA GLY A 53 13.63 -2.38 -27.95
C GLY A 53 13.68 -1.95 -26.49
N LEU A 54 12.52 -1.75 -25.88
CA LEU A 54 12.38 -1.37 -24.47
C LEU A 54 12.15 -2.56 -23.54
N GLU A 55 12.24 -3.79 -24.02
CA GLU A 55 12.00 -5.00 -23.22
C GLU A 55 13.26 -5.87 -23.08
N ALA A 56 13.31 -6.64 -21.99
CA ALA A 56 14.26 -7.73 -21.87
C ALA A 56 13.91 -8.85 -22.87
N CYS A 57 14.90 -9.50 -23.48
CA CYS A 57 14.61 -10.56 -24.47
C CYS A 57 14.02 -11.84 -23.88
N GLY A 58 14.13 -12.07 -22.57
CA GLY A 58 13.65 -13.28 -21.91
C GLY A 58 14.43 -14.57 -22.21
N GLN A 59 15.37 -14.55 -23.17
CA GLN A 59 16.02 -15.76 -23.70
C GLN A 59 17.55 -15.80 -23.51
N CYS A 60 18.20 -14.67 -23.20
CA CYS A 60 19.64 -14.67 -22.94
C CYS A 60 19.98 -15.31 -21.59
N ARG A 61 21.23 -15.74 -21.41
CA ARG A 61 21.70 -16.38 -20.16
C ARG A 61 21.36 -15.55 -18.92
N SER A 62 21.55 -14.22 -18.99
CA SER A 62 21.18 -13.32 -17.89
C SER A 62 19.66 -13.36 -17.62
N CYS A 63 18.80 -13.25 -18.64
CA CYS A 63 17.35 -13.34 -18.45
C CYS A 63 16.92 -14.69 -17.86
N SER A 64 17.53 -15.80 -18.29
CA SER A 64 17.24 -17.13 -17.73
C SER A 64 17.64 -17.24 -16.26
N LEU A 65 18.82 -16.73 -15.89
CA LEU A 65 19.27 -16.70 -14.49
C LEU A 65 18.38 -15.81 -13.61
N LEU A 66 17.93 -14.67 -14.15
CA LEU A 66 17.05 -13.76 -13.43
C LEU A 66 15.65 -14.35 -13.25
N ALA A 67 15.11 -15.02 -14.27
CA ALA A 67 13.85 -15.75 -14.18
C ALA A 67 13.91 -16.91 -13.17
N ALA A 68 15.09 -17.52 -12.97
CA ALA A 68 15.33 -18.54 -11.95
C ALA A 68 15.66 -17.96 -10.56
N GLY A 69 15.74 -16.63 -10.41
CA GLY A 69 16.11 -15.98 -9.14
C GLY A 69 17.58 -16.17 -8.73
N SER A 70 18.45 -16.61 -9.63
CA SER A 70 19.85 -16.95 -9.35
C SER A 70 20.85 -16.04 -10.08
N HIS A 71 20.43 -14.86 -10.52
CA HIS A 71 21.31 -13.93 -11.21
C HIS A 71 22.37 -13.36 -10.23
N PRO A 72 23.68 -13.49 -10.50
CA PRO A 72 24.70 -13.09 -9.54
C PRO A 72 24.78 -11.57 -9.34
N ASP A 73 24.27 -10.78 -10.29
CA ASP A 73 24.29 -9.31 -10.25
C ASP A 73 22.93 -8.67 -9.92
N HIS A 74 21.98 -9.44 -9.38
CA HIS A 74 20.75 -8.89 -8.81
C HIS A 74 20.69 -9.10 -7.29
N TYR A 75 20.04 -8.19 -6.58
CA TYR A 75 19.75 -8.34 -5.16
C TYR A 75 18.39 -7.76 -4.85
N VAL A 76 17.54 -8.49 -4.13
CA VAL A 76 16.24 -8.01 -3.66
C VAL A 76 16.28 -7.95 -2.15
N LEU A 77 16.07 -6.76 -1.61
CA LEU A 77 15.96 -6.52 -0.19
C LEU A 77 14.51 -6.26 0.18
N GLU A 78 13.95 -7.21 0.92
CA GLU A 78 12.60 -7.15 1.48
C GLU A 78 12.60 -7.68 2.93
N PRO A 79 11.57 -7.36 3.72
CA PRO A 79 11.42 -7.94 5.05
C PRO A 79 11.39 -9.48 4.99
N GLU A 80 12.07 -10.14 5.93
CA GLU A 80 12.08 -11.62 6.03
C GLU A 80 10.67 -12.20 6.26
N GLU A 81 9.80 -11.42 6.90
CA GLU A 81 8.40 -11.77 7.10
C GLU A 81 7.52 -10.58 6.74
N ALA A 82 6.32 -10.89 6.23
CA ALA A 82 5.33 -9.87 5.91
C ALA A 82 5.12 -8.92 7.11
N ASP A 83 5.07 -7.62 6.82
CA ASP A 83 4.88 -6.54 7.78
C ASP A 83 5.99 -6.39 8.84
N LYS A 84 7.13 -7.08 8.75
CA LYS A 84 8.29 -6.81 9.63
C LYS A 84 9.17 -5.69 9.07
N ALA A 85 9.99 -5.11 9.95
CA ALA A 85 10.99 -4.14 9.54
C ALA A 85 12.18 -4.84 8.88
N ILE A 86 12.80 -4.16 7.91
CA ILE A 86 14.08 -4.59 7.32
C ILE A 86 15.18 -4.36 8.37
N LYS A 87 15.90 -5.42 8.71
CA LYS A 87 16.97 -5.38 9.72
C LYS A 87 18.21 -4.69 9.17
N VAL A 88 19.01 -4.12 10.08
CA VAL A 88 20.28 -3.45 9.73
C VAL A 88 21.25 -4.42 9.07
N ASP A 89 21.29 -5.68 9.54
CA ASP A 89 22.19 -6.69 8.99
C ASP A 89 21.86 -7.04 7.53
N GLN A 90 20.57 -7.15 7.17
CA GLN A 90 20.16 -7.32 5.77
C GLN A 90 20.65 -6.16 4.87
N VAL A 91 20.67 -4.93 5.40
CA VAL A 91 21.22 -3.78 4.66
C VAL A 91 22.74 -3.85 4.56
N ARG A 92 23.45 -4.33 5.60
CA ARG A 92 24.91 -4.51 5.55
C ARG A 92 25.31 -5.55 4.50
N ASP A 93 24.54 -6.62 4.36
CA ASP A 93 24.74 -7.63 3.31
C ASP A 93 24.55 -7.01 1.92
N LEU A 94 23.50 -6.20 1.74
CA LEU A 94 23.28 -5.43 0.51
C LEU A 94 24.43 -4.47 0.21
N VAL A 95 24.93 -3.72 1.20
CA VAL A 95 26.04 -2.78 1.01
C VAL A 95 27.30 -3.55 0.58
N SER A 96 27.55 -4.72 1.19
CA SER A 96 28.66 -5.60 0.80
C SER A 96 28.52 -6.08 -0.65
N PHE A 97 27.31 -6.45 -1.06
CA PHE A 97 27.00 -6.80 -2.44
C PHE A 97 27.23 -5.63 -3.41
N VAL A 98 26.83 -4.41 -3.05
CA VAL A 98 27.00 -3.20 -3.88
C VAL A 98 28.47 -2.88 -4.10
N VAL A 99 29.37 -3.18 -3.17
CA VAL A 99 30.81 -2.92 -3.30
C VAL A 99 31.54 -3.91 -4.22
N GLN A 100 31.03 -5.14 -4.37
CA GLN A 100 31.67 -6.17 -5.21
C GLN A 100 31.64 -5.82 -6.71
N THR A 101 32.57 -6.34 -7.51
CA THR A 101 32.52 -6.19 -8.97
C THR A 101 31.42 -7.05 -9.58
N ALA A 102 30.77 -6.59 -10.64
CA ALA A 102 29.77 -7.38 -11.35
C ALA A 102 30.37 -8.68 -11.91
N GLN A 103 29.75 -9.82 -11.61
CA GLN A 103 30.26 -11.13 -12.00
C GLN A 103 30.05 -11.42 -13.50
N MET A 104 28.97 -10.88 -14.09
CA MET A 104 28.68 -11.05 -15.52
C MET A 104 29.18 -9.88 -16.38
N GLY A 105 30.00 -8.98 -15.81
CA GLY A 105 30.61 -7.85 -16.52
C GLY A 105 29.64 -6.77 -16.98
N GLY A 106 28.40 -6.79 -16.49
CA GLY A 106 27.33 -5.86 -16.86
C GLY A 106 26.98 -4.86 -15.74
N ARG A 107 25.68 -4.58 -15.62
CA ARG A 107 25.12 -3.80 -14.52
C ARG A 107 24.86 -4.68 -13.31
N LYS A 108 24.88 -4.08 -12.13
CA LYS A 108 24.22 -4.66 -10.95
C LYS A 108 22.93 -3.90 -10.68
N VAL A 109 21.88 -4.61 -10.29
CA VAL A 109 20.61 -3.98 -9.98
C VAL A 109 20.11 -4.47 -8.63
N VAL A 110 19.81 -3.51 -7.76
CA VAL A 110 19.32 -3.77 -6.41
C VAL A 110 17.90 -3.25 -6.31
N LEU A 111 16.96 -4.08 -5.88
CA LEU A 111 15.57 -3.69 -5.58
C LEU A 111 15.36 -3.69 -4.08
N ILE A 112 14.80 -2.60 -3.55
CA ILE A 112 14.45 -2.47 -2.13
C ILE A 112 12.96 -2.18 -2.04
N GLU A 113 12.19 -3.05 -1.38
CA GLU A 113 10.76 -2.85 -1.19
C GLU A 113 10.22 -3.50 0.10
N PRO A 114 9.37 -2.79 0.87
CA PRO A 114 9.17 -1.35 0.85
C PRO A 114 10.33 -0.64 1.57
N VAL A 115 10.83 0.46 1.01
CA VAL A 115 11.99 1.19 1.56
C VAL A 115 11.71 1.75 2.96
N GLU A 116 10.48 2.15 3.24
CA GLU A 116 10.03 2.64 4.55
C GLU A 116 9.94 1.55 5.63
N ALA A 117 10.11 0.27 5.28
CA ALA A 117 10.26 -0.78 6.29
C ALA A 117 11.65 -0.79 6.93
N MET A 118 12.62 -0.04 6.41
CA MET A 118 13.91 0.14 7.08
C MET A 118 13.76 0.99 8.34
N ASN A 119 14.44 0.58 9.40
CA ASN A 119 14.64 1.46 10.55
C ASN A 119 15.67 2.56 10.22
N ILE A 120 15.81 3.56 11.09
CA ILE A 120 16.70 4.71 10.88
C ILE A 120 18.16 4.27 10.68
N ASN A 121 18.63 3.29 11.44
CA ASN A 121 20.00 2.78 11.36
C ASN A 121 20.26 2.08 10.01
N ALA A 122 19.30 1.29 9.55
CA ALA A 122 19.33 0.60 8.25
C ALA A 122 19.34 1.63 7.10
N ALA A 123 18.46 2.63 7.15
CA ALA A 123 18.42 3.69 6.14
C ALA A 123 19.73 4.52 6.09
N ASN A 124 20.33 4.81 7.25
CA ASN A 124 21.61 5.52 7.32
C ASN A 124 22.77 4.69 6.78
N ALA A 125 22.78 3.37 7.02
CA ALA A 125 23.80 2.47 6.48
C ALA A 125 23.81 2.44 4.94
N LEU A 126 22.65 2.65 4.30
CA LEU A 126 22.50 2.68 2.86
C LEU A 126 23.01 3.99 2.20
N LEU A 127 23.15 5.09 2.95
CA LEU A 127 23.43 6.41 2.38
C LEU A 127 24.71 6.46 1.56
N LYS A 128 25.79 5.82 2.04
CA LYS A 128 27.06 5.79 1.30
C LYS A 128 26.92 5.10 -0.06
N SER A 129 26.15 4.01 -0.12
CA SER A 129 25.86 3.30 -1.37
C SER A 129 24.94 4.06 -2.31
N LEU A 130 24.12 4.98 -1.79
CA LEU A 130 23.27 5.87 -2.59
C LEU A 130 24.05 7.06 -3.15
N GLU A 131 25.08 7.55 -2.47
CA GLU A 131 25.91 8.67 -2.95
C GLU A 131 26.89 8.25 -4.03
N GLU A 132 27.63 7.17 -3.77
CA GLU A 132 28.72 6.71 -4.63
C GLU A 132 28.64 5.18 -4.81
N PRO A 133 27.65 4.68 -5.57
CA PRO A 133 27.59 3.26 -5.88
C PRO A 133 28.78 2.87 -6.75
N SER A 134 29.46 1.79 -6.37
CA SER A 134 30.59 1.26 -7.13
C SER A 134 30.14 0.70 -8.48
N GLY A 135 30.89 1.09 -9.52
CA GLY A 135 30.68 0.61 -10.89
C GLY A 135 29.34 1.01 -11.49
N ASN A 136 28.77 0.13 -12.31
CA ASN A 136 27.51 0.36 -13.03
C ASN A 136 26.33 -0.24 -12.24
N THR A 137 26.13 0.24 -11.02
CA THR A 137 25.06 -0.25 -10.12
C THR A 137 23.85 0.68 -10.16
N VAL A 138 22.65 0.11 -10.26
CA VAL A 138 21.37 0.83 -10.20
C VAL A 138 20.56 0.34 -9.01
N LEU A 139 20.20 1.24 -8.10
CA LEU A 139 19.32 0.99 -6.97
C LEU A 139 17.89 1.42 -7.32
N LEU A 140 16.94 0.49 -7.18
CA LEU A 140 15.52 0.68 -7.39
C LEU A 140 14.82 0.63 -6.04
N LEU A 141 14.40 1.79 -5.55
CA LEU A 141 13.76 1.96 -4.26
C LEU A 141 12.27 2.09 -4.49
N VAL A 142 11.45 1.21 -3.90
CA VAL A 142 9.99 1.29 -3.97
C VAL A 142 9.42 1.74 -2.64
N SER A 143 8.61 2.82 -2.67
CA SER A 143 7.97 3.37 -1.47
C SER A 143 6.48 3.58 -1.63
N HIS A 144 5.70 3.02 -0.72
CA HIS A 144 4.26 3.20 -0.63
C HIS A 144 3.88 4.42 0.21
N GLN A 145 4.75 4.82 1.14
CA GLN A 145 4.57 5.95 2.06
C GLN A 145 5.81 6.86 2.04
N PRO A 146 6.02 7.63 0.95
CA PRO A 146 7.21 8.46 0.81
C PRO A 146 7.37 9.45 1.96
N SER A 147 6.28 9.94 2.58
CA SER A 147 6.35 10.83 3.75
C SER A 147 7.11 10.25 4.95
N ARG A 148 7.19 8.93 5.09
CA ARG A 148 7.93 8.26 6.18
C ARG A 148 9.42 8.07 5.91
N LEU A 149 9.86 8.28 4.67
CA LEU A 149 11.26 8.15 4.31
C LEU A 149 12.10 9.32 4.81
N LEU A 150 13.33 9.03 5.22
CA LEU A 150 14.31 10.05 5.60
C LEU A 150 14.58 11.01 4.42
N PRO A 151 14.62 12.33 4.66
CA PRO A 151 14.95 13.32 3.62
C PRO A 151 16.29 13.02 2.94
N THR A 152 17.25 12.46 3.67
CA THR A 152 18.59 12.11 3.19
C THR A 152 18.58 11.01 2.12
N VAL A 153 17.67 10.04 2.21
CA VAL A 153 17.47 9.01 1.19
C VAL A 153 16.80 9.62 -0.04
N LYS A 154 15.75 10.42 0.16
CA LYS A 154 14.99 11.07 -0.91
C LYS A 154 15.83 11.99 -1.78
N SER A 155 16.75 12.75 -1.19
CA SER A 155 17.56 13.74 -1.91
C SER A 155 18.61 13.12 -2.81
N ARG A 156 18.97 11.86 -2.57
CA ARG A 156 19.99 11.10 -3.33
C ARG A 156 19.37 10.21 -4.41
N CYS A 157 18.05 10.17 -4.50
CA CYS A 157 17.33 9.37 -5.49
C CYS A 157 16.68 10.27 -6.53
N VAL A 158 16.64 9.82 -7.78
CA VAL A 158 15.74 10.40 -8.78
C VAL A 158 14.32 9.96 -8.44
N GLN A 159 13.51 10.89 -7.96
CA GLN A 159 12.11 10.62 -7.59
C GLN A 159 11.26 10.43 -8.84
N GLN A 160 10.48 9.36 -8.85
CA GLN A 160 9.60 8.99 -9.95
C GLN A 160 8.22 8.67 -9.36
N ALA A 161 7.31 9.63 -9.51
CA ALA A 161 5.92 9.44 -9.13
C ALA A 161 5.28 8.41 -10.06
N CYS A 162 4.83 7.30 -9.49
CA CYS A 162 4.12 6.29 -10.24
C CYS A 162 2.68 6.77 -10.52
N PRO A 163 2.20 6.67 -11.76
CA PRO A 163 0.88 7.15 -12.14
C PRO A 163 -0.21 6.40 -11.40
N LEU A 164 -1.22 7.16 -10.95
CA LEU A 164 -2.45 6.60 -10.41
C LEU A 164 -3.36 6.20 -11.58
N PRO A 165 -3.92 4.98 -11.60
CA PRO A 165 -4.92 4.64 -12.58
C PRO A 165 -6.19 5.48 -12.37
N SER A 166 -6.89 5.79 -13.45
CA SER A 166 -8.26 6.31 -13.36
C SER A 166 -9.22 5.20 -12.94
N ASP A 167 -10.39 5.57 -12.41
CA ASP A 167 -11.42 4.60 -12.03
C ASP A 167 -11.83 3.73 -13.23
N ALA A 168 -11.99 4.34 -14.41
CA ALA A 168 -12.32 3.61 -15.64
C ALA A 168 -11.25 2.57 -16.02
N MET A 169 -9.96 2.94 -15.95
CA MET A 169 -8.86 1.99 -16.23
C MET A 169 -8.78 0.89 -15.16
N SER A 170 -9.01 1.25 -13.90
CA SER A 170 -9.01 0.33 -12.78
C SER A 170 -10.12 -0.71 -12.90
N ILE A 171 -11.35 -0.28 -13.20
CA ILE A 171 -12.51 -1.17 -13.37
C ILE A 171 -12.31 -2.09 -14.57
N ALA A 172 -11.83 -1.56 -15.70
CA ALA A 172 -11.57 -2.36 -16.89
C ALA A 172 -10.53 -3.47 -16.60
N TRP A 173 -9.44 -3.13 -15.90
CA TRP A 173 -8.43 -4.12 -15.51
C TRP A 173 -8.96 -5.13 -14.47
N LEU A 174 -9.80 -4.68 -13.53
CA LEU A 174 -10.45 -5.56 -12.54
C LEU A 174 -11.44 -6.54 -13.18
N ALA A 175 -12.01 -6.20 -14.34
CA ALA A 175 -12.90 -7.11 -15.06
C ALA A 175 -12.16 -8.39 -15.51
N ASP A 176 -10.92 -8.24 -15.98
CA ASP A 176 -10.06 -9.36 -16.35
C ASP A 176 -9.51 -10.09 -15.12
N ALA A 177 -9.14 -9.35 -14.07
CA ALA A 177 -8.52 -9.91 -12.86
C ALA A 177 -9.51 -10.62 -11.92
N LEU A 178 -10.78 -10.20 -11.90
CA LEU A 178 -11.85 -10.72 -11.06
C LEU A 178 -13.09 -11.01 -11.93
N PRO A 179 -13.03 -12.04 -12.81
CA PRO A 179 -14.10 -12.34 -13.75
C PRO A 179 -15.41 -12.75 -13.06
N ASP A 180 -15.31 -13.36 -11.87
CA ASP A 180 -16.47 -13.86 -11.10
C ASP A 180 -17.23 -12.77 -10.33
N CYS A 181 -16.65 -11.57 -10.19
CA CYS A 181 -17.32 -10.44 -9.51
C CYS A 181 -18.21 -9.67 -10.49
N THR A 182 -19.33 -9.16 -9.99
CA THR A 182 -20.17 -8.20 -10.72
C THR A 182 -19.50 -6.83 -10.84
N ASP A 183 -19.95 -6.00 -11.78
CA ASP A 183 -19.41 -4.64 -11.96
C ASP A 183 -19.58 -3.77 -10.71
N GLN A 184 -20.68 -3.95 -9.97
CA GLN A 184 -20.91 -3.24 -8.71
C GLN A 184 -19.91 -3.69 -7.63
N GLU A 185 -19.66 -4.99 -7.48
CA GLU A 185 -18.67 -5.50 -6.53
C GLU A 185 -17.27 -4.99 -6.86
N ARG A 186 -16.88 -4.96 -8.14
CA ARG A 186 -15.59 -4.39 -8.58
C ARG A 186 -15.48 -2.90 -8.23
N ALA A 187 -16.55 -2.13 -8.43
CA ALA A 187 -16.58 -0.71 -8.07
C ALA A 187 -16.49 -0.50 -6.55
N ASP A 188 -17.19 -1.33 -5.78
CA ASP A 188 -17.16 -1.29 -4.32
C ASP A 188 -15.76 -1.65 -3.78
N LEU A 189 -15.15 -2.73 -4.28
CA LEU A 189 -13.78 -3.12 -3.96
C LEU A 189 -12.77 -2.02 -4.30
N LEU A 190 -12.92 -1.38 -5.46
CA LEU A 190 -12.04 -0.29 -5.87
C LEU A 190 -12.17 0.93 -4.95
N THR A 191 -13.40 1.23 -4.52
CA THR A 191 -13.67 2.29 -3.54
C THR A 191 -13.02 1.96 -2.19
N LEU A 192 -13.20 0.73 -1.69
CA LEU A 192 -12.56 0.26 -0.45
C LEU A 192 -11.03 0.24 -0.55
N ALA A 193 -10.50 0.04 -1.75
CA ALA A 193 -9.08 0.07 -2.04
C ALA A 193 -8.53 1.49 -2.31
N ALA A 194 -9.33 2.53 -2.09
CA ALA A 194 -8.97 3.93 -2.37
C ALA A 194 -8.41 4.14 -3.79
N GLY A 195 -9.04 3.51 -4.79
CA GLY A 195 -8.66 3.61 -6.20
C GLY A 195 -7.47 2.72 -6.61
N SER A 196 -7.01 1.79 -5.76
CA SER A 196 -5.86 0.93 -6.05
C SER A 196 -6.28 -0.49 -6.51
N PRO A 197 -6.12 -0.85 -7.80
CA PRO A 197 -6.65 -2.12 -8.34
C PRO A 197 -6.07 -3.38 -7.70
N LEU A 198 -4.76 -3.40 -7.42
CA LEU A 198 -4.14 -4.59 -6.82
C LEU A 198 -4.51 -4.75 -5.34
N VAL A 199 -4.88 -3.66 -4.65
CA VAL A 199 -5.43 -3.75 -3.30
C VAL A 199 -6.85 -4.30 -3.38
N ALA A 200 -7.66 -3.88 -4.34
CA ALA A 200 -9.00 -4.43 -4.56
C ALA A 200 -8.98 -5.96 -4.75
N VAL A 201 -8.05 -6.50 -5.55
CA VAL A 201 -7.86 -7.95 -5.71
C VAL A 201 -7.51 -8.64 -4.38
N LYS A 202 -6.61 -8.03 -3.58
CA LYS A 202 -6.24 -8.57 -2.26
C LYS A 202 -7.43 -8.56 -1.29
N LEU A 203 -8.22 -7.50 -1.30
CA LEU A 203 -9.42 -7.38 -0.47
C LEU A 203 -10.47 -8.43 -0.84
N GLN A 204 -10.66 -8.69 -2.13
CA GLN A 204 -11.56 -9.75 -2.60
C GLN A 204 -11.11 -11.13 -2.10
N ALA A 205 -9.82 -11.44 -2.21
CA ALA A 205 -9.26 -12.71 -1.71
C ALA A 205 -9.39 -12.87 -0.19
N GLN A 206 -9.53 -11.77 0.56
CA GLN A 206 -9.73 -11.77 2.02
C GLN A 206 -11.20 -11.85 2.44
N GLY A 207 -12.15 -11.86 1.50
CA GLY A 207 -13.58 -11.85 1.82
C GLY A 207 -14.04 -10.53 2.46
N VAL A 208 -13.48 -9.39 2.03
CA VAL A 208 -13.72 -8.08 2.65
C VAL A 208 -15.21 -7.71 2.72
N HIS A 209 -16.01 -8.13 1.74
CA HIS A 209 -17.43 -7.82 1.68
C HIS A 209 -18.22 -8.46 2.83
N GLU A 210 -17.94 -9.73 3.13
CA GLU A 210 -18.58 -10.45 4.23
C GLU A 210 -18.18 -9.85 5.59
N GLN A 211 -16.89 -9.59 5.77
CA GLN A 211 -16.37 -8.93 6.97
C GLN A 211 -17.01 -7.56 7.17
N ARG A 212 -17.09 -6.75 6.11
CA ARG A 212 -17.70 -5.42 6.15
C ARG A 212 -19.19 -5.49 6.44
N ALA A 213 -19.93 -6.41 5.81
CA ALA A 213 -21.34 -6.60 6.07
C ALA A 213 -21.61 -6.93 7.55
N LEU A 214 -20.78 -7.79 8.15
CA LEU A 214 -20.85 -8.14 9.57
C LEU A 214 -20.60 -6.93 10.48
N VAL A 215 -19.62 -6.08 10.14
CA VAL A 215 -19.33 -4.86 10.92
C VAL A 215 -20.42 -3.81 10.75
N VAL A 216 -20.92 -3.61 9.53
CA VAL A 216 -22.01 -2.68 9.25
C VAL A 216 -23.28 -3.07 10.01
N ASP A 217 -23.62 -4.36 10.03
CA ASP A 217 -24.75 -4.86 10.84
C ASP A 217 -24.50 -4.66 12.34
N GLY A 218 -23.29 -4.95 12.81
CA GLY A 218 -22.90 -4.73 14.20
C GLY A 218 -22.99 -3.25 14.61
N VAL A 219 -22.54 -2.31 13.78
CA VAL A 219 -22.68 -0.87 14.01
C VAL A 219 -24.15 -0.47 14.06
N LYS A 220 -24.99 -0.99 13.17
CA LYS A 220 -26.44 -0.74 13.18
C LYS A 220 -27.09 -1.25 14.48
N LYS A 221 -26.69 -2.43 14.97
CA LYS A 221 -27.18 -3.01 16.22
C LYS A 221 -26.69 -2.26 17.46
N LEU A 222 -25.43 -1.79 17.45
CA LEU A 222 -24.86 -0.95 18.49
C LEU A 222 -25.65 0.35 18.65
N LEU A 223 -25.92 1.07 17.56
CA LEU A 223 -26.67 2.33 17.58
C LEU A 223 -28.14 2.16 18.01
N LYS A 224 -28.69 0.95 17.88
CA LYS A 224 -30.04 0.60 18.37
C LYS A 224 -30.04 0.08 19.81
N GLY A 225 -28.88 -0.03 20.47
CA GLY A 225 -28.75 -0.63 21.80
C GLY A 225 -29.03 -2.13 21.84
N GLN A 226 -29.00 -2.83 20.70
CA GLN A 226 -29.31 -4.26 20.59
C GLN A 226 -28.10 -5.16 20.90
N GLN A 227 -26.89 -4.63 20.79
CA GLN A 227 -25.65 -5.34 21.12
C GLN A 227 -24.71 -4.41 21.88
N SER A 228 -23.99 -4.97 22.84
CA SER A 228 -22.99 -4.24 23.63
C SER A 228 -21.65 -4.11 22.87
N PRO A 229 -20.84 -3.09 23.19
CA PRO A 229 -19.47 -2.95 22.67
C PRO A 229 -18.62 -4.22 22.85
N THR A 230 -18.69 -4.87 24.01
CA THR A 230 -17.92 -6.08 24.34
C THR A 230 -18.29 -7.25 23.42
N GLN A 231 -19.59 -7.50 23.20
CA GLN A 231 -20.06 -8.58 22.32
C GLN A 231 -19.58 -8.40 20.88
N LEU A 232 -19.57 -7.16 20.38
CA LEU A 232 -19.08 -6.84 19.05
C LEU A 232 -17.55 -6.96 18.96
N ALA A 233 -16.82 -6.50 19.98
CA ALA A 233 -15.37 -6.62 20.05
C ALA A 233 -14.90 -8.09 20.00
N GLU A 234 -15.60 -8.99 20.69
CA GLU A 234 -15.35 -10.43 20.63
C GLU A 234 -15.75 -11.03 19.27
N GLY A 235 -16.91 -10.64 18.73
CA GLY A 235 -17.41 -11.11 17.44
C GLY A 235 -16.54 -10.71 16.26
N TRP A 236 -15.74 -9.65 16.38
CA TRP A 236 -14.86 -9.15 15.33
C TRP A 236 -13.41 -9.64 15.46
N LYS A 237 -13.11 -10.64 16.29
CA LYS A 237 -11.74 -11.09 16.56
C LYS A 237 -10.94 -11.49 15.32
N ASP A 238 -11.60 -12.06 14.31
CA ASP A 238 -10.97 -12.59 13.09
C ASP A 238 -10.78 -11.53 12.00
N ILE A 239 -11.38 -10.34 12.16
CA ILE A 239 -11.25 -9.25 11.20
C ILE A 239 -9.92 -8.51 11.45
N PRO A 240 -9.11 -8.21 10.43
CA PRO A 240 -7.92 -7.40 10.61
C PRO A 240 -8.22 -6.04 11.24
N LEU A 241 -7.47 -5.67 12.31
CA LEU A 241 -7.67 -4.38 13.00
C LEU A 241 -7.54 -3.19 12.04
N LEU A 242 -6.60 -3.23 11.10
CA LEU A 242 -6.41 -2.16 10.13
C LEU A 242 -7.67 -1.94 9.28
N LEU A 243 -8.35 -3.00 8.82
CA LEU A 243 -9.60 -2.85 8.07
C LEU A 243 -10.70 -2.20 8.89
N LEU A 244 -10.84 -2.59 10.16
CA LEU A 244 -11.81 -1.96 11.07
C LEU A 244 -11.51 -0.46 11.19
N PHE A 245 -10.28 -0.09 11.53
CA PHE A 245 -9.89 1.31 11.68
C PHE A 245 -10.01 2.10 10.38
N ASP A 246 -9.69 1.51 9.22
CA ASP A 246 -9.88 2.12 7.90
C ASP A 246 -11.37 2.45 7.68
N TRP A 247 -12.28 1.51 7.92
CA TRP A 247 -13.72 1.75 7.75
C TRP A 247 -14.26 2.83 8.69
N PHE A 248 -13.87 2.83 9.96
CA PHE A 248 -14.29 3.86 10.91
C PHE A 248 -13.69 5.24 10.60
N CYS A 249 -12.45 5.30 10.08
CA CYS A 249 -11.86 6.52 9.53
C CYS A 249 -12.67 7.05 8.34
N ASP A 250 -13.03 6.17 7.40
CA ASP A 250 -13.81 6.54 6.22
C ASP A 250 -15.20 7.04 6.63
N TRP A 251 -15.90 6.31 7.50
CA TRP A 251 -17.24 6.69 7.94
C TRP A 251 -17.24 8.02 8.70
N SER A 252 -16.29 8.27 9.61
CA SER A 252 -16.19 9.57 10.30
C SER A 252 -15.92 10.72 9.34
N SER A 253 -15.07 10.48 8.32
CA SER A 253 -14.79 11.47 7.27
C SER A 253 -16.03 11.75 6.40
N LEU A 254 -16.81 10.72 6.06
CA LEU A 254 -18.07 10.87 5.31
C LEU A 254 -19.14 11.60 6.12
N ILE A 255 -19.23 11.35 7.42
CA ILE A 255 -20.13 12.08 8.33
C ILE A 255 -19.80 13.57 8.31
N LEU A 256 -18.51 13.92 8.49
CA LEU A 256 -18.06 15.33 8.46
C LEU A 256 -18.31 15.98 7.10
N ARG A 257 -17.98 15.28 6.01
CA ARG A 257 -18.24 15.78 4.65
C ARG A 257 -19.73 16.12 4.50
N TYR A 258 -20.62 15.20 4.84
CA TYR A 258 -22.06 15.41 4.69
C TYR A 258 -22.59 16.54 5.59
N GLN A 259 -22.07 16.69 6.82
CA GLN A 259 -22.41 17.82 7.69
C GLN A 259 -22.05 19.17 7.07
N LEU A 260 -20.97 19.24 6.29
CA LEU A 260 -20.47 20.47 5.68
C LEU A 260 -21.08 20.76 4.30
N THR A 261 -21.33 19.72 3.49
CA THR A 261 -21.72 19.89 2.09
C THR A 261 -23.18 19.57 1.80
N GLN A 262 -23.82 18.73 2.63
CA GLN A 262 -25.13 18.11 2.36
C GLN A 262 -25.20 17.36 1.02
N ASP A 263 -24.04 17.05 0.43
CA ASP A 263 -23.91 16.37 -0.86
C ASP A 263 -24.09 14.86 -0.67
N GLU A 264 -25.11 14.31 -1.33
CA GLU A 264 -25.43 12.89 -1.26
C GLU A 264 -24.66 12.02 -2.26
N GLU A 265 -24.15 12.59 -3.35
CA GLU A 265 -23.39 11.84 -4.36
C GLU A 265 -22.06 11.32 -3.78
N GLY A 266 -21.53 12.04 -2.79
CA GLY A 266 -20.27 11.75 -2.12
C GLY A 266 -20.32 10.82 -0.90
N LEU A 267 -21.48 10.26 -0.54
CA LEU A 267 -21.69 9.53 0.72
C LEU A 267 -21.11 8.10 0.78
N GLY A 268 -20.27 7.73 -0.18
CA GLY A 268 -19.61 6.41 -0.24
C GLY A 268 -20.55 5.26 -0.62
N LEU A 269 -20.22 4.07 -0.14
CA LEU A 269 -20.92 2.82 -0.46
C LEU A 269 -22.34 2.77 0.11
N ALA A 270 -23.25 2.11 -0.63
CA ALA A 270 -24.68 2.05 -0.32
C ALA A 270 -25.00 1.42 1.05
N ASP A 271 -24.13 0.55 1.55
CA ASP A 271 -24.30 -0.21 2.80
C ASP A 271 -24.43 0.67 4.06
N MET A 272 -23.73 1.81 4.05
CA MET A 272 -23.60 2.73 5.18
C MET A 272 -24.20 4.12 4.94
N ARG A 273 -24.65 4.47 3.73
CA ARG A 273 -25.21 5.81 3.41
C ARG A 273 -26.25 6.28 4.44
N LYS A 274 -27.26 5.46 4.73
CA LYS A 274 -28.32 5.80 5.70
C LYS A 274 -27.79 5.99 7.13
N VAL A 275 -26.79 5.20 7.52
CA VAL A 275 -26.18 5.30 8.86
C VAL A 275 -25.34 6.57 8.96
N VAL A 276 -24.56 6.88 7.93
CA VAL A 276 -23.78 8.13 7.84
C VAL A 276 -24.70 9.35 7.89
N GLN A 277 -25.78 9.36 7.12
CA GLN A 277 -26.78 10.44 7.15
C GLN A 277 -27.39 10.62 8.55
N TYR A 278 -27.81 9.51 9.17
CA TYR A 278 -28.38 9.54 10.53
C TYR A 278 -27.37 10.08 11.55
N LEU A 279 -26.12 9.59 11.54
CA LEU A 279 -25.08 10.05 12.46
C LEU A 279 -24.72 11.51 12.20
N ALA A 280 -24.65 11.95 10.95
CA ALA A 280 -24.38 13.35 10.61
C ALA A 280 -25.46 14.31 11.15
N GLN A 281 -26.72 13.89 11.14
CA GLN A 281 -27.83 14.69 11.70
C GLN A 281 -27.89 14.67 13.23
N LYS A 282 -27.40 13.60 13.87
CA LYS A 282 -27.52 13.38 15.33
C LYS A 282 -26.27 13.73 16.13
N SER A 283 -25.11 13.84 15.47
CA SER A 283 -23.84 14.16 16.12
C SER A 283 -23.44 15.62 15.90
N SER A 284 -22.64 16.16 16.82
CA SER A 284 -22.01 17.47 16.63
C SER A 284 -20.68 17.32 15.87
N GLN A 285 -20.32 18.30 15.06
CA GLN A 285 -19.05 18.30 14.32
C GLN A 285 -17.84 18.12 15.26
N ARG A 286 -17.89 18.72 16.46
CA ARG A 286 -16.84 18.57 17.49
C ARG A 286 -16.66 17.11 17.90
N ASN A 287 -17.73 16.37 18.10
CA ASN A 287 -17.66 14.96 18.50
C ASN A 287 -17.14 14.08 17.36
N VAL A 288 -17.54 14.37 16.12
CA VAL A 288 -17.07 13.62 14.95
C VAL A 288 -15.58 13.88 14.68
N LEU A 289 -15.10 15.12 14.85
CA LEU A 289 -13.66 15.43 14.79
C LEU A 289 -12.88 14.71 15.91
N ALA A 290 -13.41 14.72 17.14
CA ALA A 290 -12.75 14.07 18.26
C ALA A 290 -12.59 12.55 18.05
N ILE A 291 -13.61 11.87 17.52
CA ILE A 291 -13.48 10.45 17.18
C ILE A 291 -12.55 10.24 15.98
N GLN A 292 -12.58 11.10 14.97
CA GLN A 292 -11.69 10.98 13.81
C GLN A 292 -10.22 11.07 14.24
N ASP A 293 -9.87 12.05 15.08
CA ASP A 293 -8.53 12.20 15.66
C ASP A 293 -8.13 10.96 16.47
N TRP A 294 -9.06 10.44 17.29
CA TRP A 294 -8.80 9.26 18.10
C TRP A 294 -8.58 8.01 17.24
N VAL A 295 -9.43 7.77 16.24
CA VAL A 295 -9.34 6.62 15.31
C VAL A 295 -8.01 6.70 14.54
N LEU A 296 -7.63 7.87 14.03
CA LEU A 296 -6.35 8.07 13.34
C LEU A 296 -5.14 7.78 14.25
N LEU A 297 -5.18 8.24 15.50
CA LEU A 297 -4.12 7.98 16.49
C LEU A 297 -3.98 6.49 16.80
N GLN A 298 -5.11 5.80 17.04
CA GLN A 298 -5.07 4.36 17.31
C GLN A 298 -4.64 3.57 16.08
N ARG A 299 -5.12 3.94 14.88
CA ARG A 299 -4.68 3.35 13.61
C ARG A 299 -3.16 3.44 13.45
N GLN A 300 -2.56 4.59 13.77
CA GLN A 300 -1.10 4.74 13.74
C GLN A 300 -0.39 3.76 14.68
N LYS A 301 -0.93 3.51 15.89
CA LYS A 301 -0.38 2.52 16.84
C LYS A 301 -0.54 1.08 16.36
N VAL A 302 -1.65 0.76 15.71
CA VAL A 302 -1.86 -0.55 15.07
C VAL A 302 -0.83 -0.75 13.94
N MET A 303 -0.63 0.27 13.11
CA MET A 303 0.38 0.25 12.04
C MET A 303 1.81 0.15 12.57
N SER A 304 2.12 0.77 13.71
CA SER A 304 3.43 0.66 14.35
C SER A 304 3.61 -0.62 15.17
N LYS A 305 2.61 -1.52 15.17
CA LYS A 305 2.61 -2.79 15.91
C LYS A 305 2.90 -2.60 17.40
N ALA A 306 2.35 -1.55 18.00
CA ALA A 306 2.37 -1.40 19.46
C ALA A 306 1.70 -2.62 20.12
N ASN A 307 2.16 -3.01 21.31
CA ASN A 307 1.53 -4.07 22.09
C ASN A 307 0.18 -3.58 22.63
N LEU A 308 -0.90 -3.87 21.90
CA LEU A 308 -2.26 -3.39 22.19
C LEU A 308 -3.15 -4.56 22.56
N ASN A 309 -3.94 -4.41 23.62
CA ASN A 309 -5.04 -5.33 23.89
C ASN A 309 -6.15 -5.08 22.86
N ARG A 310 -6.33 -6.04 21.95
CA ARG A 310 -7.29 -5.96 20.85
C ARG A 310 -8.72 -5.70 21.33
N VAL A 311 -9.19 -6.47 22.31
CA VAL A 311 -10.58 -6.39 22.79
C VAL A 311 -10.83 -5.01 23.40
N LEU A 312 -9.95 -4.58 24.31
CA LEU A 312 -10.06 -3.28 24.96
C LEU A 312 -10.03 -2.12 23.95
N LEU A 313 -9.20 -2.22 22.90
CA LEU A 313 -9.11 -1.22 21.85
C LEU A 313 -10.42 -1.11 21.05
N LEU A 314 -11.02 -2.25 20.69
CA LEU A 314 -12.29 -2.29 19.97
C LEU A 314 -13.46 -1.84 20.84
N GLU A 315 -13.48 -2.20 22.12
CA GLU A 315 -14.48 -1.68 23.06
C GLU A 315 -14.41 -0.16 23.17
N ALA A 316 -13.20 0.40 23.32
CA ALA A 316 -13.01 1.85 23.38
C ALA A 316 -13.50 2.55 22.10
N LEU A 317 -13.22 1.97 20.92
CA LEU A 317 -13.71 2.47 19.64
C LEU A 317 -15.24 2.48 19.60
N LEU A 318 -15.87 1.37 19.98
CA LEU A 318 -17.32 1.20 19.90
C LEU A 318 -18.07 2.06 20.91
N VAL A 319 -17.54 2.23 22.12
CA VAL A 319 -18.11 3.13 23.13
C VAL A 319 -18.09 4.58 22.64
N GLN A 320 -16.95 5.04 22.09
CA GLN A 320 -16.86 6.38 21.53
C GLN A 320 -17.79 6.57 20.32
N TRP A 321 -17.90 5.56 19.46
CA TRP A 321 -18.77 5.60 18.30
C TRP A 321 -20.25 5.67 18.67
N ALA A 322 -20.68 4.88 19.65
CA ALA A 322 -22.04 4.94 20.19
C ALA A 322 -22.35 6.29 20.84
N GLY A 323 -21.36 6.91 21.48
CA GLY A 323 -21.48 8.24 22.09
C GLY A 323 -21.70 9.40 21.11
N LEU A 324 -21.53 9.18 19.79
CA LEU A 324 -21.74 10.22 18.78
C LEU A 324 -23.18 10.75 18.74
N THR A 325 -24.17 9.89 19.02
CA THR A 325 -25.60 10.25 18.96
C THR A 325 -26.10 10.96 20.23
N GLY A 326 -25.24 11.17 21.23
CA GLY A 326 -25.60 11.84 22.47
C GLY A 326 -26.55 11.05 23.36
N GLN A 327 -26.79 9.76 23.08
CA GLN A 327 -27.48 8.85 24.02
C GLN A 327 -26.47 8.35 25.06
N GLY A 328 -26.12 9.24 25.99
CA GLY A 328 -25.42 8.94 27.24
C GLY A 328 -26.25 9.47 28.39
#